data_AF-A0A2B4RCG9-F1
#
_entry.id   AF-A0A2B4RCG9-F1
#
_cell.length_a   1.000
_cell.length_b   1.000
_cell.length_c   1.000
_cell.angle_alpha   90.00
_cell.angle_beta   90.00
_cell.angle_gamma   90.00
#
_symmetry.space_group_name_H-M   'P 1'
#
loop_
_entity.id
_entity.type
_entity.pdbx_description
1 polymer ?
#
loop_
_entity_poly.entity_id
_entity_poly.type
_entity_poly.pdbx_seq_one_letter_code
_entity_poly.pdbx_strand_id
1 'polypeptide(L)'
;MDLLLGLQWGDEGKGKIVDVLTKKYDIIARFQGGPNAGHTLIFDEKKHVLHTIPSGIFHDETENIIGNGVVIDPVILSQELEKLPEIDVDKKIVVSKKAHLILPTHRMLDAASEKSKGKEKIGSTLKGIGPTYMDKTGRNGMRVGDLETHWKKKYNKLRDKHLELLKFYKVAIDFDLEAAERDFFRGIETLQKLTFIDGEAYLNQQIKEGKKILAEGAQGSLLDVDFGTYPFVTSSNTTAAGACTGLGVAPNKIKEVFGIFKAYTTRVGSGPFPTELFDKDGERMAKVGNEFGATTGRPRRCGWLDLVALKYSVQINGRDLKEPRNKPNREDWQNAFPAFKECLEMVHPDVIYTWGKELGNQIKNISENSFSTVNFEGKEIEILHFGDKKIPFKILPHPTSNEFGDKLSPEIAAYKELVKKFLAQ
;
A
#
# COMPACT_ATOMS: atom_id res chain seq x y z
N MET A 1 15.33 -13.33 5.66
CA MET A 1 14.37 -12.75 4.72
C MET A 1 14.25 -11.28 5.09
N ASP A 2 14.34 -10.40 4.10
CA ASP A 2 14.16 -8.96 4.28
C ASP A 2 12.78 -8.56 3.75
N LEU A 3 12.24 -7.44 4.22
CA LEU A 3 10.92 -6.93 3.83
C LEU A 3 11.02 -5.57 3.17
N LEU A 4 10.18 -5.31 2.17
CA LEU A 4 9.97 -3.98 1.61
C LEU A 4 8.50 -3.57 1.73
N LEU A 5 8.22 -2.49 2.47
CA LEU A 5 6.87 -2.07 2.83
C LEU A 5 6.64 -0.59 2.49
N GLY A 6 5.38 -0.24 2.17
CA GLY A 6 4.95 1.15 2.08
C GLY A 6 4.53 1.64 3.46
N LEU A 7 4.93 2.85 3.85
CA LEU A 7 4.64 3.41 5.17
C LEU A 7 3.48 4.42 5.17
N GLN A 8 2.80 4.64 4.05
CA GLN A 8 1.70 5.60 3.91
C GLN A 8 0.44 4.89 3.39
N TRP A 9 -0.40 5.59 2.60
CA TRP A 9 -1.62 5.04 1.99
C TRP A 9 -1.38 4.43 0.60
N GLY A 10 -0.21 3.81 0.39
CA GLY A 10 0.18 3.25 -0.89
C GLY A 10 0.74 4.29 -1.85
N ASP A 11 1.25 3.79 -2.98
CA ASP A 11 1.92 4.60 -4.01
C ASP A 11 3.21 5.32 -3.57
N GLU A 12 3.93 4.81 -2.59
CA GLU A 12 5.17 5.43 -2.11
C GLU A 12 6.35 5.29 -3.10
N GLY A 13 6.11 4.78 -4.31
CA GLY A 13 7.14 4.53 -5.31
C GLY A 13 7.95 3.25 -5.07
N LYS A 14 7.40 2.28 -4.33
CA LYS A 14 8.05 0.98 -4.05
C LYS A 14 8.69 0.36 -5.29
N GLY A 15 7.96 0.26 -6.40
CA GLY A 15 8.47 -0.31 -7.66
C GLY A 15 9.82 0.26 -8.13
N LYS A 16 10.06 1.56 -7.93
CA LYS A 16 11.34 2.19 -8.34
C LYS A 16 12.52 1.73 -7.47
N ILE A 17 12.31 1.60 -6.17
CA ILE A 17 13.35 1.17 -5.23
C ILE A 17 13.55 -0.33 -5.29
N VAL A 18 12.45 -1.05 -5.50
CA VAL A 18 12.42 -2.49 -5.71
C VAL A 18 13.42 -2.88 -6.79
N ASP A 19 13.36 -2.32 -8.00
CA ASP A 19 14.27 -2.66 -9.12
C ASP A 19 15.78 -2.54 -8.75
N VAL A 20 16.13 -1.57 -7.90
CA VAL A 20 17.50 -1.39 -7.42
C VAL A 20 17.87 -2.42 -6.35
N LEU A 21 16.93 -2.76 -5.47
CA LEU A 21 17.15 -3.70 -4.36
C LEU A 21 17.12 -5.16 -4.83
N THR A 22 16.23 -5.52 -5.75
CA THR A 22 15.91 -6.88 -6.19
C THR A 22 17.12 -7.60 -6.79
N LYS A 23 18.05 -6.88 -7.44
CA LYS A 23 19.30 -7.43 -8.00
C LYS A 23 20.19 -8.16 -7.00
N LYS A 24 19.99 -7.95 -5.69
CA LYS A 24 20.79 -8.56 -4.61
C LYS A 24 20.15 -9.82 -4.01
N TYR A 25 18.97 -10.20 -4.47
CA TYR A 25 18.18 -11.29 -3.90
C TYR A 25 17.97 -12.42 -4.91
N ASP A 26 18.08 -13.64 -4.41
CA ASP A 26 17.80 -14.85 -5.18
C ASP A 26 16.29 -15.03 -5.42
N ILE A 27 15.46 -14.57 -4.48
CA ILE A 27 14.01 -14.78 -4.48
C ILE A 27 13.27 -13.49 -4.11
N ILE A 28 12.27 -13.12 -4.91
CA ILE A 28 11.32 -12.04 -4.61
C ILE A 28 9.94 -12.64 -4.38
N ALA A 29 9.35 -12.38 -3.21
CA ALA A 29 8.09 -13.00 -2.81
C ALA A 29 7.01 -11.95 -2.49
N ARG A 30 5.88 -11.99 -3.20
CA ARG A 30 4.69 -11.21 -2.85
C ARG A 30 3.89 -11.96 -1.79
N PHE A 31 3.57 -11.30 -0.69
CA PHE A 31 2.96 -11.97 0.47
C PHE A 31 1.49 -11.64 0.72
N GLN A 32 0.95 -10.58 0.10
CA GLN A 32 -0.42 -10.15 0.34
C GLN A 32 -0.99 -9.35 -0.84
N GLY A 33 -2.30 -9.14 -0.78
CA GLY A 33 -3.02 -8.29 -1.72
C GLY A 33 -3.40 -9.07 -2.97
N GLY A 34 -3.61 -8.36 -4.07
CA GLY A 34 -3.90 -8.97 -5.36
C GLY A 34 -3.76 -7.94 -6.47
N PRO A 35 -4.60 -7.99 -7.51
CA PRO A 35 -4.51 -7.07 -8.66
C PRO A 35 -4.94 -5.62 -8.37
N ASN A 36 -5.14 -5.26 -7.09
CA ASN A 36 -5.56 -3.93 -6.64
C ASN A 36 -4.40 -2.97 -6.35
N ALA A 37 -3.16 -3.45 -6.34
CA ALA A 37 -1.99 -2.61 -6.46
C ALA A 37 -1.32 -2.88 -7.79
N GLY A 38 -0.89 -1.81 -8.46
CA GLY A 38 0.05 -1.88 -9.58
C GLY A 38 1.33 -1.15 -9.17
N HIS A 39 2.48 -1.71 -9.52
CA HIS A 39 3.74 -0.99 -9.46
C HIS A 39 4.30 -0.85 -10.88
N THR A 40 4.74 0.36 -11.17
CA THR A 40 5.40 0.66 -12.44
C THR A 40 6.89 0.37 -12.30
N LEU A 41 7.42 -0.42 -13.22
CA LEU A 41 8.85 -0.68 -13.39
C LEU A 41 9.30 -0.12 -14.74
N ILE A 42 10.55 0.30 -14.80
CA ILE A 42 11.21 0.68 -16.05
C ILE A 42 12.28 -0.38 -16.28
N PHE A 43 12.10 -1.18 -17.33
CA PHE A 43 13.05 -2.21 -17.75
C PHE A 43 13.33 -2.01 -19.24
N ASP A 44 14.60 -2.01 -19.64
CA ASP A 44 15.04 -1.68 -21.01
C ASP A 44 14.36 -0.41 -21.57
N GLU A 45 14.34 0.66 -20.76
CA GLU A 45 13.69 1.95 -21.07
C GLU A 45 12.17 1.88 -21.32
N LYS A 46 11.56 0.70 -21.17
CA LYS A 46 10.13 0.47 -21.34
C LYS A 46 9.42 0.41 -20.00
N LYS A 47 8.23 1.00 -19.97
CA LYS A 47 7.37 1.02 -18.80
C LYS A 47 6.54 -0.26 -18.73
N HIS A 48 6.73 -1.05 -17.68
CA HIS A 48 5.93 -2.24 -17.38
C HIS A 48 5.09 -2.00 -16.11
N VAL A 49 3.84 -2.43 -16.11
CA VAL A 49 2.96 -2.34 -14.93
C VAL A 49 2.59 -3.75 -14.49
N LEU A 50 3.15 -4.16 -13.36
CA LEU A 50 2.85 -5.44 -12.73
C LEU A 50 1.88 -5.22 -11.57
N HIS A 51 0.98 -6.18 -11.35
CA HIS A 51 0.04 -6.16 -10.24
C HIS A 51 0.24 -7.36 -9.32
N THR A 52 0.17 -8.56 -9.87
CA THR A 52 0.28 -9.81 -9.11
C THR A 52 1.70 -10.36 -9.16
N ILE A 53 2.35 -10.26 -10.33
CA ILE A 53 3.69 -10.78 -10.54
C ILE A 53 4.68 -9.97 -9.69
N PRO A 54 5.55 -10.63 -8.89
CA PRO A 54 6.62 -9.93 -8.20
C PRO A 54 7.57 -9.24 -9.18
N SER A 55 8.07 -8.11 -8.76
CA SER A 55 8.97 -7.24 -9.53
C SER A 55 10.27 -7.86 -10.03
N GLY A 56 10.77 -8.90 -9.36
CA GLY A 56 12.00 -9.60 -9.73
C GLY A 56 11.93 -10.35 -11.05
N ILE A 57 10.76 -10.38 -11.71
CA ILE A 57 10.54 -11.12 -12.96
C ILE A 57 11.50 -10.73 -14.09
N PHE A 58 11.97 -9.48 -14.07
CA PHE A 58 12.89 -8.92 -15.04
C PHE A 58 14.38 -9.21 -14.75
N HIS A 59 14.71 -9.94 -13.68
CA HIS A 59 16.09 -10.34 -13.38
C HIS A 59 16.29 -11.83 -13.63
N ASP A 60 17.26 -12.19 -14.47
CA ASP A 60 17.41 -13.54 -15.01
C ASP A 60 17.57 -14.63 -13.95
N GLU A 61 18.35 -14.35 -12.90
CA GLU A 61 18.65 -15.33 -11.83
C GLU A 61 17.68 -15.28 -10.65
N THR A 62 16.62 -14.47 -10.74
CA THR A 62 15.69 -14.23 -9.63
C THR A 62 14.42 -15.05 -9.78
N GLU A 63 14.12 -15.89 -8.79
CA GLU A 63 12.86 -16.60 -8.67
C GLU A 63 11.77 -15.69 -8.07
N ASN A 64 10.55 -15.81 -8.56
CA ASN A 64 9.41 -14.99 -8.18
C ASN A 64 8.32 -15.85 -7.56
N ILE A 65 7.94 -15.53 -6.33
CA ILE A 65 6.97 -16.31 -5.56
C ILE A 65 5.71 -15.50 -5.33
N ILE A 66 4.57 -16.09 -5.71
CA ILE A 66 3.24 -15.59 -5.31
C ILE A 66 2.80 -16.36 -4.06
N GLY A 67 2.90 -15.70 -2.91
CA GLY A 67 2.67 -16.28 -1.59
C GLY A 67 1.22 -16.61 -1.25
N ASN A 68 1.02 -17.39 -0.19
CA ASN A 68 -0.31 -17.84 0.24
C ASN A 68 -1.24 -16.72 0.76
N GLY A 69 -0.68 -15.58 1.13
CA GLY A 69 -1.47 -14.42 1.54
C GLY A 69 -2.08 -13.64 0.37
N VAL A 70 -1.66 -13.90 -0.87
CA VAL A 70 -2.15 -13.25 -2.09
C VAL A 70 -3.51 -13.82 -2.53
N VAL A 71 -4.34 -12.97 -3.11
CA VAL A 71 -5.54 -13.31 -3.88
C VAL A 71 -5.26 -13.08 -5.36
N ILE A 72 -5.43 -14.11 -6.19
CA ILE A 72 -5.04 -14.13 -7.60
C ILE A 72 -6.30 -14.05 -8.46
N ASP A 73 -6.40 -13.04 -9.32
CA ASP A 73 -7.34 -13.03 -10.45
C ASP A 73 -6.68 -13.73 -11.64
N PRO A 74 -7.13 -14.94 -12.05
CA PRO A 74 -6.50 -15.67 -13.15
C PRO A 74 -6.53 -14.92 -14.48
N VAL A 75 -7.54 -14.08 -14.71
CA VAL A 75 -7.66 -13.31 -15.94
C VAL A 75 -6.58 -12.23 -15.98
N ILE A 76 -6.45 -11.47 -14.88
CA ILE A 76 -5.46 -10.39 -14.80
C ILE A 76 -4.04 -10.96 -14.82
N LEU A 77 -3.79 -12.09 -14.13
CA LEU A 77 -2.49 -12.74 -14.17
C LEU A 77 -2.15 -13.20 -15.58
N SER A 78 -3.08 -13.83 -16.32
CA SER A 78 -2.83 -14.22 -17.73
C SER A 78 -2.45 -13.01 -18.58
N GLN A 79 -3.19 -11.90 -18.44
CA GLN A 79 -2.91 -10.66 -19.15
C GLN A 79 -1.57 -10.01 -18.76
N GLU A 80 -1.14 -10.17 -17.50
CA GLU A 80 0.18 -9.71 -17.06
C GLU A 80 1.28 -10.55 -17.73
N LEU A 81 1.13 -11.88 -17.75
CA LEU A 81 2.09 -12.81 -18.36
C LEU A 81 2.22 -12.58 -19.88
N GLU A 82 1.12 -12.38 -20.58
CA GLU A 82 1.09 -12.09 -22.03
C GLU A 82 1.79 -10.77 -22.40
N LYS A 83 1.93 -9.84 -21.45
CA LYS A 83 2.58 -8.53 -21.65
C LYS A 83 4.05 -8.54 -21.25
N LEU A 84 4.54 -9.62 -20.65
CA LEU A 84 5.96 -9.76 -20.40
C LEU A 84 6.71 -9.91 -21.73
N PRO A 85 7.97 -9.44 -21.82
CA PRO A 85 8.85 -9.81 -22.93
C PRO A 85 9.09 -11.32 -22.95
N GLU A 86 9.90 -11.84 -23.88
CA GLU A 86 10.23 -13.27 -24.00
C GLU A 86 10.98 -13.81 -22.76
N ILE A 87 10.24 -13.98 -21.66
CA ILE A 87 10.67 -14.51 -20.38
C ILE A 87 10.07 -15.90 -20.24
N ASP A 88 10.90 -16.88 -19.90
CA ASP A 88 10.46 -18.23 -19.55
C ASP A 88 9.79 -18.21 -18.17
N VAL A 89 8.53 -17.79 -18.14
CA VAL A 89 7.75 -17.58 -16.91
C VAL A 89 7.60 -18.87 -16.10
N ASP A 90 7.56 -20.03 -16.76
CA ASP A 90 7.37 -21.33 -16.12
C ASP A 90 8.58 -21.71 -15.24
N LYS A 91 9.77 -21.20 -15.57
CA LYS A 91 11.00 -21.39 -14.79
C LYS A 91 11.24 -20.32 -13.72
N LYS A 92 10.52 -19.19 -13.78
CA LYS A 92 10.78 -18.04 -12.91
C LYS A 92 9.67 -17.76 -11.91
N ILE A 93 8.45 -18.24 -12.15
CA ILE A 93 7.30 -17.97 -11.30
C ILE A 93 6.80 -19.26 -10.67
N VAL A 94 6.75 -19.26 -9.34
CA VAL A 94 6.11 -20.32 -8.55
C VAL A 94 4.97 -19.74 -7.73
N VAL A 95 3.88 -20.50 -7.60
CA VAL A 95 2.64 -20.05 -6.97
C VAL A 95 2.30 -20.93 -5.80
N SER A 96 2.01 -20.34 -4.65
CA SER A 96 1.56 -21.10 -3.48
C SER A 96 0.20 -21.76 -3.75
N LYS A 97 0.11 -23.07 -3.50
CA LYS A 97 -1.15 -23.82 -3.49
C LYS A 97 -2.21 -23.23 -2.55
N LYS A 98 -1.79 -22.45 -1.55
CA LYS A 98 -2.67 -21.85 -0.54
C LYS A 98 -3.15 -20.43 -0.90
N ALA A 99 -2.65 -19.82 -1.97
CA ALA A 99 -3.18 -18.57 -2.48
C ALA A 99 -4.65 -18.75 -2.92
N HIS A 100 -5.48 -17.74 -2.72
CA HIS A 100 -6.91 -17.82 -3.06
C HIS A 100 -7.19 -17.26 -4.45
N LEU A 101 -8.21 -17.78 -5.12
CA LEU A 101 -8.62 -17.36 -6.45
C LEU A 101 -9.76 -16.34 -6.37
N ILE A 102 -9.63 -15.27 -7.14
CA ILE A 102 -10.69 -14.30 -7.37
C ILE A 102 -11.58 -14.84 -8.50
N LEU A 103 -12.84 -15.16 -8.18
CA LEU A 103 -13.83 -15.62 -9.14
C LEU A 103 -14.54 -14.42 -9.80
N PRO A 104 -15.15 -14.60 -10.99
CA PRO A 104 -15.99 -13.58 -11.62
C PRO A 104 -17.06 -13.00 -10.67
N THR A 105 -17.69 -13.88 -9.89
CA THR A 105 -18.72 -13.49 -8.93
C THR A 105 -18.20 -12.68 -7.74
N HIS A 106 -16.91 -12.76 -7.39
CA HIS A 106 -16.32 -11.85 -6.40
C HIS A 106 -16.30 -10.40 -6.91
N ARG A 107 -15.98 -10.20 -8.19
CA ARG A 107 -16.00 -8.86 -8.81
C ARG A 107 -17.42 -8.30 -8.85
N MET A 108 -18.40 -9.16 -9.14
CA MET A 108 -19.82 -8.79 -9.06
C MET A 108 -20.22 -8.39 -7.64
N LEU A 109 -19.85 -9.18 -6.62
CA LEU A 109 -20.16 -8.87 -5.21
C LEU A 109 -19.52 -7.56 -4.74
N ASP A 110 -18.28 -7.29 -5.17
CA ASP A 110 -17.56 -6.04 -4.87
C ASP A 110 -18.30 -4.84 -5.47
N ALA A 111 -18.68 -4.93 -6.76
CA ALA A 111 -19.47 -3.92 -7.44
C ALA A 111 -20.86 -3.73 -6.83
N ALA A 112 -21.54 -4.82 -6.45
CA ALA A 112 -22.84 -4.80 -5.80
C ALA A 112 -22.79 -4.03 -4.47
N SER A 113 -21.80 -4.38 -3.63
CA SER A 113 -21.61 -3.81 -2.30
C SER A 113 -21.28 -2.33 -2.36
N GLU A 114 -20.40 -1.92 -3.27
CA GLU A 114 -20.07 -0.50 -3.45
C GLU A 114 -21.27 0.29 -3.99
N LYS A 115 -22.04 -0.28 -4.94
CA LYS A 115 -23.23 0.37 -5.47
C LYS A 115 -24.33 0.52 -4.42
N SER A 116 -24.53 -0.49 -3.56
CA SER A 116 -25.54 -0.43 -2.49
C SER A 116 -25.21 0.59 -1.40
N LYS A 117 -23.94 0.91 -1.18
CA LYS A 117 -23.49 1.88 -0.16
C LYS A 117 -23.67 3.35 -0.60
N GLY A 118 -23.87 3.62 -1.88
CA GLY A 118 -24.11 4.98 -2.38
C GLY A 118 -23.01 5.99 -1.97
N LYS A 119 -23.36 6.95 -1.09
CA LYS A 119 -22.43 7.97 -0.58
C LYS A 119 -21.41 7.43 0.42
N GLU A 120 -21.68 6.29 1.06
CA GLU A 120 -20.80 5.65 2.06
C GLU A 120 -19.84 4.63 1.43
N LYS A 121 -19.63 4.71 0.11
CA LYS A 121 -18.70 3.84 -0.62
C LYS A 121 -17.27 3.99 -0.07
N ILE A 122 -16.58 2.86 -0.01
CA ILE A 122 -15.17 2.82 0.42
C ILE A 122 -14.27 3.37 -0.70
N GLY A 123 -14.65 3.11 -1.95
CA GLY A 123 -13.82 3.39 -3.12
C GLY A 123 -12.99 2.18 -3.54
N SER A 124 -13.58 0.97 -3.46
CA SER A 124 -12.94 -0.29 -3.88
C SER A 124 -12.42 -0.20 -5.33
N THR A 125 -11.44 -1.03 -5.64
CA THR A 125 -10.91 -1.20 -7.00
C THR A 125 -11.85 -2.02 -7.89
N LEU A 126 -12.90 -2.61 -7.33
CA LEU A 126 -13.89 -3.44 -8.03
C LEU A 126 -13.27 -4.70 -8.65
N LYS A 127 -12.13 -5.13 -8.09
CA LYS A 127 -11.37 -6.31 -8.50
C LYS A 127 -11.72 -7.55 -7.68
N GLY A 128 -12.70 -7.49 -6.77
CA GLY A 128 -13.13 -8.65 -5.99
C GLY A 128 -12.21 -8.98 -4.80
N ILE A 129 -11.32 -8.07 -4.40
CA ILE A 129 -10.36 -8.30 -3.30
C ILE A 129 -11.09 -8.57 -1.99
N GLY A 130 -12.00 -7.66 -1.60
CA GLY A 130 -12.76 -7.76 -0.36
C GLY A 130 -13.56 -9.07 -0.29
N PRO A 131 -14.43 -9.36 -1.26
CA PRO A 131 -15.17 -10.64 -1.31
C PRO A 131 -14.29 -11.88 -1.25
N THR A 132 -13.13 -11.87 -1.92
CA THR A 132 -12.21 -13.02 -1.87
C THR A 132 -11.61 -13.22 -0.47
N TYR A 133 -11.22 -12.13 0.21
CA TYR A 133 -10.74 -12.22 1.60
C TYR A 133 -11.87 -12.57 2.59
N MET A 134 -13.11 -12.12 2.35
CA MET A 134 -14.26 -12.55 3.13
C MET A 134 -14.47 -14.06 3.02
N ASP A 135 -14.37 -14.62 1.83
CA ASP A 135 -14.50 -16.06 1.60
C ASP A 135 -13.32 -16.87 2.16
N LYS A 136 -12.10 -16.32 2.11
CA LYS A 136 -10.91 -16.87 2.79
C LYS A 136 -11.17 -17.00 4.29
N THR A 137 -11.57 -15.91 4.95
CA THR A 137 -11.84 -15.88 6.39
C THR A 137 -13.08 -16.72 6.74
N GLY A 138 -14.09 -16.73 5.86
CA GLY A 138 -15.29 -17.55 5.94
C GLY A 138 -15.07 -19.03 5.63
N ARG A 139 -13.85 -19.45 5.28
CA ARG A 139 -13.43 -20.84 5.03
C ARG A 139 -14.19 -21.54 3.89
N ASN A 140 -14.60 -20.79 2.87
CA ASN A 140 -15.35 -21.32 1.72
C ASN A 140 -14.71 -20.94 0.37
N GLY A 141 -13.68 -20.08 0.38
CA GLY A 141 -12.97 -19.68 -0.81
C GLY A 141 -12.26 -20.82 -1.55
N MET A 142 -12.02 -20.58 -2.83
CA MET A 142 -11.27 -21.45 -3.73
C MET A 142 -9.78 -21.05 -3.71
N ARG A 143 -8.89 -22.03 -3.70
CA ARG A 143 -7.43 -21.88 -3.65
C ARG A 143 -6.79 -22.48 -4.89
N VAL A 144 -5.55 -22.08 -5.18
CA VAL A 144 -4.75 -22.59 -6.31
C VAL A 144 -4.63 -24.12 -6.26
N GLY A 145 -4.35 -24.70 -5.08
CA GLY A 145 -4.23 -26.16 -4.93
C GLY A 145 -5.53 -26.93 -5.20
N ASP A 146 -6.70 -26.28 -5.16
CA ASP A 146 -7.94 -26.95 -5.58
C ASP A 146 -7.89 -27.34 -7.07
N LEU A 147 -7.15 -26.58 -7.90
CA LEU A 147 -7.03 -26.79 -9.35
C LEU A 147 -6.36 -28.12 -9.72
N GLU A 148 -5.62 -28.73 -8.80
CA GLU A 148 -5.03 -30.06 -8.94
C GLU A 148 -6.06 -31.19 -8.71
N THR A 149 -7.31 -30.83 -8.35
CA THR A 149 -8.40 -31.77 -8.04
C THR A 149 -9.69 -31.40 -8.79
N HIS A 150 -10.86 -31.80 -8.30
CA HIS A 150 -12.17 -31.56 -8.93
C HIS A 150 -12.69 -30.12 -8.72
N TRP A 151 -11.89 -29.14 -9.15
CA TRP A 151 -12.08 -27.71 -8.86
C TRP A 151 -13.38 -27.12 -9.42
N LYS A 152 -13.87 -27.62 -10.56
CA LYS A 152 -15.13 -27.17 -11.19
C LYS A 152 -16.34 -27.32 -10.27
N LYS A 153 -16.39 -28.40 -9.46
CA LYS A 153 -17.47 -28.60 -8.48
C LYS A 153 -17.44 -27.53 -7.39
N LYS A 154 -16.25 -27.18 -6.90
CA LYS A 154 -16.04 -26.13 -5.90
C LYS A 154 -16.40 -24.76 -6.47
N TYR A 155 -15.96 -24.49 -7.70
CA TYR A 155 -16.30 -23.28 -8.46
C TYR A 155 -17.82 -23.11 -8.58
N ASN A 156 -18.54 -24.10 -9.11
CA ASN A 156 -20.00 -24.01 -9.31
C ASN A 156 -20.73 -23.77 -7.98
N LYS A 157 -20.39 -24.50 -6.92
CA LYS A 157 -20.99 -24.31 -5.60
C LYS A 157 -20.77 -22.88 -5.06
N LEU A 158 -19.57 -22.34 -5.23
CA LEU A 158 -19.22 -21.01 -4.74
C LEU A 158 -19.88 -19.91 -5.59
N ARG A 159 -19.90 -20.07 -6.91
CA ARG A 159 -20.64 -19.23 -7.84
C ARG A 159 -22.12 -19.15 -7.47
N ASP A 160 -22.79 -20.28 -7.29
CA ASP A 160 -24.22 -20.32 -6.99
C ASP A 160 -24.53 -19.63 -5.65
N LYS A 161 -23.69 -19.87 -4.63
CA LYS A 161 -23.76 -19.14 -3.35
C LYS A 161 -23.64 -17.62 -3.55
N HIS A 162 -22.72 -17.17 -4.40
CA HIS A 162 -22.53 -15.74 -4.67
C HIS A 162 -23.70 -15.14 -5.44
N LEU A 163 -24.29 -15.86 -6.38
CA LEU A 163 -25.49 -15.43 -7.09
C LEU A 163 -26.67 -15.27 -6.14
N GLU A 164 -26.84 -16.15 -5.15
CA GLU A 164 -27.83 -15.96 -4.09
C GLU A 164 -27.52 -14.73 -3.22
N LEU A 165 -26.25 -14.55 -2.82
CA LEU A 165 -25.84 -13.37 -2.05
C LEU A 165 -26.06 -12.05 -2.81
N LEU A 166 -25.88 -12.05 -4.13
CA LEU A 166 -26.10 -10.88 -4.97
C LEU A 166 -27.54 -10.38 -4.92
N LYS A 167 -28.52 -11.28 -4.76
CA LYS A 167 -29.94 -10.90 -4.64
C LYS A 167 -30.22 -10.00 -3.43
N PHE A 168 -29.42 -10.10 -2.36
CA PHE A 168 -29.58 -9.26 -1.17
C PHE A 168 -29.24 -7.79 -1.41
N TYR A 169 -28.32 -7.48 -2.33
CA TYR A 169 -27.90 -6.10 -2.57
C TYR A 169 -28.96 -5.26 -3.30
N LYS A 170 -29.96 -5.89 -3.94
CA LYS A 170 -31.08 -5.22 -4.64
C LYS A 170 -30.63 -4.12 -5.62
N VAL A 171 -29.47 -4.31 -6.26
CA VAL A 171 -28.93 -3.38 -7.27
C VAL A 171 -28.82 -4.11 -8.60
N ALA A 172 -29.17 -3.41 -9.69
CA ALA A 172 -28.88 -3.90 -11.03
C ALA A 172 -27.36 -3.87 -11.27
N ILE A 173 -26.79 -4.99 -11.68
CA ILE A 173 -25.39 -5.07 -12.10
C ILE A 173 -25.41 -5.57 -13.53
N ASP A 174 -24.93 -4.72 -14.43
CA ASP A 174 -24.70 -5.11 -15.82
C ASP A 174 -23.38 -5.89 -15.86
N PHE A 175 -23.49 -7.22 -15.80
CA PHE A 175 -22.35 -8.11 -15.76
C PHE A 175 -22.66 -9.38 -16.54
N ASP A 176 -22.00 -9.54 -17.68
CA ASP A 176 -22.05 -10.76 -18.47
C ASP A 176 -21.21 -11.85 -17.78
N LEU A 177 -21.90 -12.67 -16.98
CA LEU A 177 -21.26 -13.76 -16.27
C LEU A 177 -20.68 -14.81 -17.23
N GLU A 178 -21.35 -15.11 -18.34
CA GLU A 178 -20.87 -16.11 -19.29
C GLU A 178 -19.57 -15.66 -19.97
N ALA A 179 -19.49 -14.39 -20.38
CA ALA A 179 -18.24 -13.82 -20.88
C ALA A 179 -17.14 -13.84 -19.81
N ALA A 180 -17.45 -13.41 -18.59
CA ALA A 180 -16.47 -13.40 -17.50
C ALA A 180 -16.00 -14.81 -17.11
N GLU A 181 -16.86 -15.82 -17.20
CA GLU A 181 -16.51 -17.24 -16.99
C GLU A 181 -15.59 -17.76 -18.08
N ARG A 182 -15.85 -17.43 -19.35
CA ARG A 182 -14.96 -17.79 -20.46
C ARG A 182 -13.55 -17.26 -20.25
N ASP A 183 -13.42 -15.99 -19.88
CA ASP A 183 -12.12 -15.38 -19.61
C ASP A 183 -11.46 -15.99 -18.36
N PHE A 184 -12.23 -16.23 -17.30
CA PHE A 184 -11.74 -16.88 -16.10
C PHE A 184 -11.19 -18.28 -16.37
N PHE A 185 -11.90 -19.11 -17.15
CA PHE A 185 -11.44 -20.45 -17.46
C PHE A 185 -10.17 -20.45 -18.33
N ARG A 186 -10.05 -19.52 -19.29
CA ARG A 186 -8.78 -19.30 -20.02
C ARG A 186 -7.65 -18.89 -19.08
N GLY A 187 -7.92 -17.97 -18.15
CA GLY A 187 -6.94 -17.58 -17.12
C GLY A 187 -6.52 -18.74 -16.22
N ILE A 188 -7.43 -19.66 -15.89
CA ILE A 188 -7.11 -20.90 -15.16
C ILE A 188 -6.20 -21.80 -15.99
N GLU A 189 -6.45 -21.98 -17.28
CA GLU A 189 -5.57 -22.74 -18.18
C GLU A 189 -4.15 -22.16 -18.20
N THR A 190 -4.00 -20.82 -18.25
CA THR A 190 -2.68 -20.18 -18.11
C THR A 190 -2.06 -20.42 -16.74
N LEU A 191 -2.81 -20.23 -15.66
CA LEU A 191 -2.32 -20.42 -14.30
C LEU A 191 -1.85 -21.86 -14.03
N GLN A 192 -2.53 -22.86 -14.58
CA GLN A 192 -2.18 -24.28 -14.44
C GLN A 192 -0.85 -24.67 -15.12
N LYS A 193 -0.29 -23.82 -15.99
CA LYS A 193 1.04 -24.02 -16.57
C LYS A 193 2.17 -23.65 -15.60
N LEU A 194 1.89 -22.77 -14.64
CA LEU A 194 2.87 -22.36 -13.63
C LEU A 194 3.07 -23.45 -12.58
N THR A 195 4.26 -23.46 -11.98
CA THR A 195 4.59 -24.43 -10.93
C THR A 195 3.89 -24.08 -9.62
N PHE A 196 3.14 -25.04 -9.07
CA PHE A 196 2.48 -24.90 -7.77
C PHE A 196 3.30 -25.51 -6.64
N ILE A 197 3.52 -24.74 -5.57
CA ILE A 197 4.36 -25.14 -4.44
C ILE A 197 3.61 -25.12 -3.10
N ASP A 198 4.05 -25.96 -2.18
CA ASP A 198 3.77 -25.81 -0.75
C ASP A 198 4.62 -24.66 -0.20
N GLY A 199 4.10 -23.43 -0.39
CA GLY A 199 4.85 -22.19 -0.25
C GLY A 199 5.62 -22.06 1.07
N GLU A 200 5.03 -22.44 2.20
CA GLU A 200 5.73 -22.37 3.49
C GLU A 200 6.90 -23.35 3.57
N ALA A 201 6.74 -24.59 3.09
CA ALA A 201 7.80 -25.59 3.15
C ALA A 201 8.96 -25.18 2.23
N TYR A 202 8.61 -24.74 1.02
CA TYR A 202 9.55 -24.24 0.03
C TYR A 202 10.36 -23.06 0.57
N LEU A 203 9.71 -21.99 1.02
CA LEU A 203 10.40 -20.79 1.51
C LEU A 203 11.27 -21.06 2.74
N ASN A 204 10.81 -21.89 3.68
CA ASN A 204 11.64 -22.23 4.84
C ASN A 204 12.87 -23.08 4.45
N GLN A 205 12.75 -23.93 3.42
CA GLN A 205 13.91 -24.64 2.86
C GLN A 205 14.89 -23.69 2.20
N GLN A 206 14.42 -22.76 1.35
CA GLN A 206 15.28 -21.75 0.72
C GLN A 206 15.99 -20.86 1.76
N ILE A 207 15.30 -20.48 2.84
CA ILE A 207 15.91 -19.75 3.97
C ILE A 207 17.01 -20.59 4.64
N LYS A 208 16.79 -21.90 4.82
CA LYS A 208 17.75 -22.83 5.43
C LYS A 208 18.99 -23.02 4.55
N GLU A 209 18.82 -23.01 3.23
CA GLU A 209 19.90 -23.06 2.24
C GLU A 209 20.68 -21.75 2.11
N GLY A 210 20.28 -20.71 2.84
CA GLY A 210 20.98 -19.43 2.88
C GLY A 210 20.62 -18.47 1.74
N LYS A 211 19.58 -18.77 0.95
CA LYS A 211 19.09 -17.88 -0.10
C LYS A 211 18.66 -16.53 0.47
N LYS A 212 18.98 -15.47 -0.26
CA LYS A 212 18.55 -14.10 0.02
C LYS A 212 17.16 -13.91 -0.55
N ILE A 213 16.20 -13.64 0.34
CA ILE A 213 14.79 -13.47 -0.01
C ILE A 213 14.33 -12.07 0.38
N LEU A 214 13.74 -11.35 -0.57
CA LEU A 214 13.04 -10.09 -0.32
C LEU A 214 11.54 -10.32 -0.45
N ALA A 215 10.79 -10.06 0.63
CA ALA A 215 9.34 -10.07 0.57
C ALA A 215 8.83 -8.67 0.18
N GLU A 216 8.12 -8.60 -0.94
CA GLU A 216 7.60 -7.37 -1.51
C GLU A 216 6.17 -7.11 -1.01
N GLY A 217 5.97 -5.98 -0.32
CA GLY A 217 4.67 -5.53 0.14
C GLY A 217 3.90 -4.76 -0.93
N ALA A 218 2.62 -5.07 -1.08
CA ALA A 218 1.68 -4.25 -1.84
C ALA A 218 1.03 -3.15 -0.96
N GLN A 219 0.47 -2.11 -1.58
CA GLN A 219 -0.17 -0.98 -0.86
C GLN A 219 0.76 -0.35 0.21
N GLY A 220 0.21 0.29 1.24
CA GLY A 220 0.98 0.87 2.33
C GLY A 220 0.36 0.53 3.69
N SER A 221 1.13 0.74 4.76
CA SER A 221 0.78 0.36 6.13
C SER A 221 -0.50 1.02 6.63
N LEU A 222 -0.81 2.23 6.16
CA LEU A 222 -2.04 2.95 6.55
C LEU A 222 -3.30 2.46 5.80
N LEU A 223 -3.13 1.50 4.89
CA LEU A 223 -4.20 0.72 4.26
C LEU A 223 -4.32 -0.70 4.85
N ASP A 224 -3.59 -1.04 5.91
CA ASP A 224 -3.73 -2.33 6.60
C ASP A 224 -5.16 -2.51 7.14
N VAL A 225 -5.70 -3.73 7.08
CA VAL A 225 -7.07 -4.01 7.54
C VAL A 225 -7.26 -3.76 9.04
N ASP A 226 -6.23 -3.97 9.85
CA ASP A 226 -6.26 -3.83 11.31
C ASP A 226 -5.68 -2.47 11.76
N PHE A 227 -4.59 -2.04 11.11
CA PHE A 227 -3.79 -0.90 11.54
C PHE A 227 -3.95 0.35 10.66
N GLY A 228 -4.71 0.27 9.59
CA GLY A 228 -4.98 1.39 8.70
C GLY A 228 -6.14 2.27 9.16
N THR A 229 -6.52 3.22 8.30
CA THR A 229 -7.67 4.10 8.54
C THR A 229 -9.01 3.38 8.27
N TYR A 230 -9.32 2.34 9.06
CA TYR A 230 -10.55 1.54 8.90
C TYR A 230 -11.81 2.42 8.95
N PRO A 231 -12.83 2.18 8.11
CA PRO A 231 -12.99 1.08 7.14
C PRO A 231 -12.33 1.34 5.77
N PHE A 232 -11.63 2.45 5.58
CA PHE A 232 -11.08 2.88 4.31
C PHE A 232 -9.67 2.30 4.08
N VAL A 233 -9.62 0.97 3.99
CA VAL A 233 -8.40 0.15 3.97
C VAL A 233 -8.56 -0.98 2.95
N THR A 234 -7.47 -1.71 2.64
CA THR A 234 -7.58 -2.99 1.93
C THR A 234 -8.01 -4.10 2.89
N SER A 235 -8.36 -5.27 2.37
CA SER A 235 -8.79 -6.44 3.16
C SER A 235 -7.64 -7.38 3.54
N SER A 236 -6.40 -6.89 3.49
CA SER A 236 -5.18 -7.64 3.74
C SER A 236 -4.27 -6.92 4.74
N ASN A 237 -3.37 -7.68 5.37
CA ASN A 237 -2.34 -7.13 6.24
C ASN A 237 -1.17 -6.64 5.38
N THR A 238 -0.94 -5.33 5.35
CA THR A 238 0.09 -4.66 4.57
C THR A 238 1.39 -4.43 5.37
N THR A 239 1.38 -4.81 6.65
CA THR A 239 2.48 -4.65 7.61
C THR A 239 3.46 -5.83 7.60
N ALA A 240 4.57 -5.71 8.34
CA ALA A 240 5.62 -6.72 8.47
C ALA A 240 5.09 -8.08 8.97
N ALA A 241 4.14 -8.07 9.89
CA ALA A 241 3.49 -9.29 10.38
C ALA A 241 2.71 -10.01 9.26
N GLY A 242 2.17 -9.25 8.29
CA GLY A 242 1.51 -9.79 7.10
C GLY A 242 2.44 -10.63 6.23
N ALA A 243 3.75 -10.34 6.21
CA ALA A 243 4.72 -11.17 5.49
C ALA A 243 4.87 -12.55 6.13
N CYS A 244 4.85 -12.63 7.46
CA CYS A 244 4.96 -13.89 8.19
C CYS A 244 3.78 -14.81 7.89
N THR A 245 2.56 -14.29 7.97
CA THR A 245 1.33 -15.07 7.68
C THR A 245 1.14 -15.34 6.19
N GLY A 246 1.57 -14.41 5.34
CA GLY A 246 1.43 -14.47 3.89
C GLY A 246 2.44 -15.36 3.16
N LEU A 247 3.55 -15.72 3.83
CA LEU A 247 4.62 -16.58 3.31
C LEU A 247 4.88 -17.83 4.16
N GLY A 248 4.28 -17.93 5.34
CA GLY A 248 4.50 -19.05 6.26
C GLY A 248 5.90 -19.06 6.88
N VAL A 249 6.43 -17.86 7.18
CA VAL A 249 7.77 -17.68 7.76
C VAL A 249 7.65 -17.19 9.20
N ALA A 250 8.46 -17.74 10.10
CA ALA A 250 8.45 -17.35 11.50
C ALA A 250 8.95 -15.90 11.69
N PRO A 251 8.38 -15.11 12.63
CA PRO A 251 8.77 -13.71 12.82
C PRO A 251 10.27 -13.48 13.05
N ASN A 252 10.95 -14.40 13.73
CA ASN A 252 12.39 -14.30 14.01
C ASN A 252 13.30 -14.59 12.80
N LYS A 253 12.73 -14.91 11.62
CA LYS A 253 13.47 -15.07 10.36
C LYS A 253 13.48 -13.80 9.51
N ILE A 254 12.68 -12.81 9.91
CA ILE A 254 12.74 -11.46 9.35
C ILE A 254 14.01 -10.78 9.87
N LYS A 255 14.81 -10.26 8.95
CA LYS A 255 16.05 -9.55 9.24
C LYS A 255 15.80 -8.04 9.10
N GLU A 256 15.97 -7.50 7.91
CA GLU A 256 15.80 -6.06 7.66
C GLU A 256 14.37 -5.74 7.17
N VAL A 257 13.85 -4.58 7.59
CA VAL A 257 12.55 -4.05 7.13
C VAL A 257 12.76 -2.67 6.50
N PHE A 258 12.71 -2.63 5.17
CA PHE A 258 12.81 -1.42 4.38
C PHE A 258 11.44 -0.77 4.26
N GLY A 259 11.28 0.42 4.86
CA GLY A 259 10.07 1.21 4.77
C GLY A 259 10.21 2.34 3.76
N ILE A 260 9.33 2.37 2.76
CA ILE A 260 9.31 3.38 1.71
C ILE A 260 8.19 4.39 1.97
N PHE A 261 8.50 5.66 1.84
CA PHE A 261 7.57 6.78 1.98
C PHE A 261 7.90 7.87 0.94
N LYS A 262 6.91 8.67 0.56
CA LYS A 262 7.10 9.86 -0.29
C LYS A 262 7.44 11.09 0.55
N ALA A 263 8.05 12.08 -0.07
CA ALA A 263 8.32 13.41 0.53
C ALA A 263 7.05 14.21 0.88
N TYR A 264 5.89 13.75 0.40
CA TYR A 264 4.55 14.24 0.69
C TYR A 264 3.64 13.01 0.84
N THR A 265 2.37 13.20 1.15
CA THR A 265 1.41 12.10 1.28
C THR A 265 0.42 12.12 0.12
N THR A 266 0.00 10.92 -0.27
CA THR A 266 -1.03 10.74 -1.29
C THR A 266 -2.01 9.69 -0.85
N ARG A 267 -3.29 9.85 -1.21
CA ARG A 267 -4.33 8.87 -0.93
C ARG A 267 -5.22 8.66 -2.15
N VAL A 268 -5.46 7.40 -2.48
CA VAL A 268 -6.47 6.99 -3.47
C VAL A 268 -7.75 6.61 -2.73
N GLY A 269 -8.88 7.14 -3.18
CA GLY A 269 -10.19 6.80 -2.62
C GLY A 269 -10.60 7.64 -1.41
N SER A 270 -11.72 7.24 -0.80
CA SER A 270 -12.34 7.93 0.33
C SER A 270 -11.54 7.75 1.63
N GLY A 271 -11.93 8.48 2.67
CA GLY A 271 -11.47 8.30 4.05
C GLY A 271 -10.58 9.43 4.57
N PRO A 272 -10.24 9.41 5.87
CA PRO A 272 -9.55 10.51 6.54
C PRO A 272 -8.17 10.81 5.93
N PHE A 273 -7.87 12.06 5.68
CA PHE A 273 -6.54 12.46 5.21
C PHE A 273 -6.14 13.76 5.90
N PRO A 274 -5.51 13.69 7.09
CA PRO A 274 -5.31 14.85 7.96
C PRO A 274 -4.53 16.00 7.33
N THR A 275 -3.58 15.68 6.46
CA THR A 275 -2.69 16.64 5.80
C THR A 275 -3.12 16.98 4.37
N GLU A 276 -4.33 16.62 3.95
CA GLU A 276 -4.84 16.90 2.61
C GLU A 276 -4.88 18.39 2.30
N LEU A 277 -4.46 18.74 1.09
CA LEU A 277 -4.48 20.10 0.57
C LEU A 277 -5.61 20.27 -0.44
N PHE A 278 -6.36 21.35 -0.26
CA PHE A 278 -7.48 21.76 -1.12
C PHE A 278 -7.17 23.06 -1.88
N ASP A 279 -5.91 23.45 -1.92
CA ASP A 279 -5.41 24.68 -2.52
C ASP A 279 -4.49 24.40 -3.72
N LYS A 280 -3.85 25.46 -4.22
CA LYS A 280 -2.94 25.42 -5.37
C LYS A 280 -1.70 24.56 -5.11
N ASP A 281 -1.28 24.38 -3.87
CA ASP A 281 -0.12 23.54 -3.55
C ASP A 281 -0.49 22.07 -3.69
N GLY A 282 -1.68 21.67 -3.24
CA GLY A 282 -2.24 20.33 -3.49
C GLY A 282 -2.36 20.03 -4.99
N GLU A 283 -2.89 20.98 -5.78
CA GLU A 283 -2.99 20.85 -7.23
C GLU A 283 -1.62 20.74 -7.91
N ARG A 284 -0.66 21.57 -7.49
CA ARG A 284 0.71 21.55 -8.01
C ARG A 284 1.39 20.22 -7.70
N MET A 285 1.29 19.72 -6.46
CA MET A 285 1.82 18.42 -6.07
C MET A 285 1.23 17.31 -6.93
N ALA A 286 -0.09 17.31 -7.12
CA ALA A 286 -0.75 16.29 -7.95
C ALA A 286 -0.25 16.31 -9.40
N LYS A 287 -0.05 17.51 -9.97
CA LYS A 287 0.45 17.69 -11.34
C LYS A 287 1.92 17.27 -11.48
N VAL A 288 2.80 17.75 -10.61
CA VAL A 288 4.25 17.47 -10.67
C VAL A 288 4.55 16.01 -10.35
N GLY A 289 3.86 15.44 -9.36
CA GLY A 289 3.98 14.03 -8.98
C GLY A 289 3.36 13.05 -9.97
N ASN A 290 2.61 13.55 -10.97
CA ASN A 290 1.77 12.75 -11.87
C ASN A 290 0.86 11.79 -11.06
N GLU A 291 0.14 12.36 -10.10
CA GLU A 291 -0.57 11.63 -9.07
C GLU A 291 -1.91 11.06 -9.54
N PHE A 292 -1.80 10.01 -10.36
CA PHE A 292 -2.90 9.22 -10.87
C PHE A 292 -2.66 7.73 -10.61
N GLY A 293 -3.71 7.01 -10.19
CA GLY A 293 -3.63 5.58 -9.91
C GLY A 293 -3.22 4.77 -11.16
N ALA A 294 -2.13 4.01 -11.09
CA ALA A 294 -1.63 3.21 -12.21
C ALA A 294 -2.65 2.18 -12.74
N THR A 295 -3.49 1.63 -11.85
CA THR A 295 -4.51 0.62 -12.21
C THR A 295 -5.86 1.24 -12.53
N THR A 296 -6.26 2.31 -11.81
CA THR A 296 -7.62 2.86 -11.87
C THR A 296 -7.73 4.16 -12.67
N GLY A 297 -6.62 4.83 -12.95
CA GLY A 297 -6.58 6.17 -13.54
C GLY A 297 -7.13 7.29 -12.65
N ARG A 298 -7.57 6.99 -11.41
CA ARG A 298 -8.19 7.98 -10.53
C ARG A 298 -7.15 9.00 -10.03
N PRO A 299 -7.48 10.31 -9.99
CA PRO A 299 -6.61 11.30 -9.37
C PRO A 299 -6.43 10.96 -7.88
N ARG A 300 -5.21 11.17 -7.38
CA ARG A 300 -4.93 11.01 -5.95
C ARG A 300 -5.11 12.33 -5.24
N ARG A 301 -5.63 12.23 -4.02
CA ARG A 301 -5.61 13.33 -3.05
C ARG A 301 -4.17 13.53 -2.62
N CYS A 302 -3.71 14.76 -2.53
CA CYS A 302 -2.33 15.11 -2.16
C CYS A 302 -2.31 15.95 -0.88
N GLY A 303 -1.25 15.82 -0.10
CA GLY A 303 -1.12 16.49 1.18
C GLY A 303 0.31 16.53 1.70
N TRP A 304 0.55 17.31 2.75
CA TRP A 304 1.87 17.40 3.38
C TRP A 304 2.35 16.06 3.93
N LEU A 305 3.67 15.93 4.10
CA LEU A 305 4.24 14.76 4.79
C LEU A 305 3.66 14.65 6.20
N ASP A 306 3.04 13.51 6.50
CA ASP A 306 2.51 13.22 7.83
C ASP A 306 3.52 12.41 8.64
N LEU A 307 4.30 13.10 9.47
CA LEU A 307 5.31 12.48 10.34
C LEU A 307 4.68 11.66 11.48
N VAL A 308 3.44 11.97 11.87
CA VAL A 308 2.72 11.24 12.92
C VAL A 308 2.33 9.87 12.40
N ALA A 309 1.72 9.83 11.22
CA ALA A 309 1.37 8.59 10.53
C ALA A 309 2.60 7.77 10.14
N LEU A 310 3.70 8.43 9.78
CA LEU A 310 4.97 7.77 9.50
C LEU A 310 5.57 7.13 10.77
N LYS A 311 5.62 7.87 11.89
CA LYS A 311 6.09 7.34 13.19
C LYS A 311 5.26 6.13 13.63
N TYR A 312 3.94 6.21 13.47
CA TYR A 312 3.04 5.10 13.72
C TYR A 312 3.38 3.88 12.85
N SER A 313 3.53 4.07 11.53
CA SER A 313 3.86 2.98 10.61
C SER A 313 5.23 2.36 10.90
N VAL A 314 6.22 3.16 11.31
CA VAL A 314 7.55 2.67 11.75
C VAL A 314 7.42 1.78 12.99
N GLN A 315 6.63 2.23 13.98
CA GLN A 315 6.39 1.47 15.21
C GLN A 315 5.72 0.11 14.93
N ILE A 316 4.68 0.09 14.10
CA ILE A 316 3.93 -1.13 13.79
C ILE A 316 4.79 -2.15 13.03
N ASN A 317 5.68 -1.69 12.15
CA ASN A 317 6.51 -2.57 11.33
C ASN A 317 7.82 -2.98 12.00
N GLY A 318 8.01 -2.65 13.29
CA GLY A 318 9.13 -3.14 14.08
C GLY A 318 10.49 -2.56 13.67
N ARG A 319 10.51 -1.44 12.96
CA ARG A 319 11.76 -0.73 12.70
C ARG A 319 12.10 0.14 13.91
N ASP A 320 13.08 -0.29 14.67
CA ASP A 320 13.91 0.65 15.42
C ASP A 320 14.65 1.48 14.35
N LEU A 321 14.58 2.81 14.36
CA LEU A 321 15.36 3.67 13.45
C LEU A 321 16.85 3.56 13.81
N LYS A 322 17.43 2.38 13.57
CA LYS A 322 18.86 2.13 13.73
C LYS A 322 19.53 2.41 12.39
N GLU A 323 20.65 3.12 12.47
CA GLU A 323 21.47 3.52 11.33
C GLU A 323 21.68 2.34 10.36
N PRO A 324 21.54 2.54 9.05
CA PRO A 324 21.83 1.50 8.07
C PRO A 324 23.30 1.07 8.22
N ARG A 325 23.54 -0.24 8.38
CA ARG A 325 24.92 -0.80 8.51
C ARG A 325 25.80 -0.56 7.28
N ASN A 326 25.20 -0.19 6.15
CA ASN A 326 25.89 0.24 4.94
C ASN A 326 25.16 1.47 4.38
N LYS A 327 25.74 2.65 4.58
CA LYS A 327 25.22 3.91 4.01
C LYS A 327 25.29 3.84 2.48
N PRO A 328 24.17 4.00 1.75
CA PRO A 328 24.23 4.32 0.33
C PRO A 328 25.02 5.61 0.15
N ASN A 329 25.81 5.71 -0.92
CA ASN A 329 26.64 6.89 -1.10
C ASN A 329 25.74 8.11 -1.46
N ARG A 330 26.29 9.32 -1.29
CA ARG A 330 25.57 10.57 -1.52
C ARG A 330 25.09 10.73 -2.98
N GLU A 331 25.79 10.12 -3.94
CA GLU A 331 25.44 10.15 -5.37
C GLU A 331 24.22 9.26 -5.67
N ASP A 332 24.09 8.11 -5.01
CA ASP A 332 22.94 7.20 -5.14
C ASP A 332 21.63 7.91 -4.74
N TRP A 333 21.68 8.76 -3.71
CA TRP A 333 20.55 9.58 -3.25
C TRP A 333 20.31 10.81 -4.13
N GLN A 334 21.37 11.45 -4.64
CA GLN A 334 21.26 12.65 -5.49
C GLN A 334 20.72 12.36 -6.89
N ASN A 335 21.04 11.19 -7.45
CA ASN A 335 20.54 10.76 -8.75
C ASN A 335 19.07 10.28 -8.70
N ALA A 336 18.56 9.94 -7.52
CA ALA A 336 17.23 9.37 -7.36
C ALA A 336 16.08 10.38 -7.51
N PHE A 337 16.27 11.69 -7.27
CA PHE A 337 15.10 12.60 -7.24
C PHE A 337 15.38 14.11 -7.50
N PRO A 338 15.01 14.61 -8.69
CA PRO A 338 14.71 16.03 -8.92
C PRO A 338 13.44 16.49 -8.17
N ALA A 339 12.41 15.64 -8.07
CA ALA A 339 11.13 15.95 -7.43
C ALA A 339 11.18 16.06 -5.88
N PHE A 340 12.19 15.45 -5.25
CA PHE A 340 12.38 15.47 -3.79
C PHE A 340 12.90 16.82 -3.30
N LYS A 341 13.68 17.53 -4.14
CA LYS A 341 14.19 18.87 -3.84
C LYS A 341 13.07 19.92 -3.89
N GLU A 342 12.18 19.86 -4.88
CA GLU A 342 10.98 20.71 -4.93
C GLU A 342 10.02 20.41 -3.76
N CYS A 343 9.82 19.14 -3.37
CA CYS A 343 8.95 18.82 -2.23
C CYS A 343 9.49 19.29 -0.88
N LEU A 344 10.82 19.19 -0.66
CA LEU A 344 11.46 19.71 0.56
C LEU A 344 11.41 21.24 0.67
N GLU A 345 11.35 21.93 -0.47
CA GLU A 345 11.13 23.39 -0.51
C GLU A 345 9.67 23.76 -0.22
N MET A 346 8.73 22.81 -0.37
CA MET A 346 7.30 23.01 -0.12
C MET A 346 6.88 22.66 1.33
N VAL A 347 7.61 21.81 2.08
CA VAL A 347 7.22 21.43 3.46
C VAL A 347 7.08 22.66 4.37
N HIS A 348 5.84 23.03 4.70
CA HIS A 348 5.56 24.10 5.65
C HIS A 348 5.94 23.65 7.08
N PRO A 349 6.72 24.44 7.85
CA PRO A 349 7.41 23.98 9.06
C PRO A 349 6.55 23.73 10.32
N ASP A 350 5.22 23.86 10.27
CA ASP A 350 4.40 24.09 11.49
C ASP A 350 3.40 22.96 11.86
N VAL A 351 3.52 21.74 11.33
CA VAL A 351 2.52 20.68 11.63
C VAL A 351 3.06 19.64 12.62
N ILE A 352 2.69 19.78 13.90
CA ILE A 352 2.89 18.76 14.95
C ILE A 352 1.54 18.43 15.61
N TYR A 353 1.10 17.17 15.54
CA TYR A 353 -0.03 16.66 16.34
C TYR A 353 0.30 15.33 17.00
N THR A 354 -0.17 15.12 18.23
CA THR A 354 -0.09 13.85 18.97
C THR A 354 -1.39 13.07 18.84
N TRP A 355 -1.35 11.80 18.42
CA TRP A 355 -2.50 10.90 18.43
C TRP A 355 -2.40 9.91 19.61
N GLY A 356 -3.44 9.87 20.45
CA GLY A 356 -3.54 9.04 21.65
C GLY A 356 -4.96 8.52 21.88
N LYS A 357 -5.19 7.28 21.45
CA LYS A 357 -6.04 6.19 21.99
C LYS A 357 -7.51 6.34 22.45
N GLU A 358 -8.21 7.48 22.41
CA GLU A 358 -9.61 7.48 22.95
C GLU A 358 -10.71 8.21 22.16
N LEU A 359 -10.48 8.63 20.92
CA LEU A 359 -11.45 9.44 20.17
C LEU A 359 -12.03 8.72 18.94
N GLY A 360 -12.65 7.56 19.18
CA GLY A 360 -13.42 6.86 18.17
C GLY A 360 -14.82 7.47 17.91
N ASN A 361 -15.37 8.30 18.81
CA ASN A 361 -16.80 8.68 18.74
C ASN A 361 -17.16 10.12 19.15
N GLN A 362 -16.21 11.04 19.36
CA GLN A 362 -16.51 12.41 19.84
C GLN A 362 -16.07 13.55 18.92
N ILE A 363 -15.85 13.31 17.62
CA ILE A 363 -15.72 14.43 16.66
C ILE A 363 -17.13 14.88 16.24
N LYS A 364 -17.84 15.49 17.18
CA LYS A 364 -18.98 16.37 16.90
C LYS A 364 -18.85 17.59 17.80
N ASN A 365 -18.64 18.74 17.18
CA ASN A 365 -18.68 20.10 17.74
C ASN A 365 -17.51 20.47 18.66
N ILE A 366 -16.41 20.95 18.07
CA ILE A 366 -15.58 21.96 18.73
C ILE A 366 -16.26 23.30 18.42
N SER A 367 -16.81 23.98 19.44
CA SER A 367 -17.38 25.34 19.33
C SER A 367 -16.35 26.38 19.78
N GLU A 368 -16.52 27.64 19.33
CA GLU A 368 -15.57 28.75 19.50
C GLU A 368 -15.21 29.11 20.95
N ASN A 369 -15.92 28.59 21.96
CA ASN A 369 -15.74 28.96 23.37
C ASN A 369 -14.72 28.11 24.16
N SER A 370 -13.89 27.31 23.49
CA SER A 370 -12.95 26.39 24.16
C SER A 370 -11.53 26.94 24.36
N PHE A 371 -11.30 28.26 24.30
CA PHE A 371 -9.96 28.84 24.27
C PHE A 371 -9.69 29.87 25.38
N SER A 372 -8.45 29.93 25.89
CA SER A 372 -7.95 31.05 26.73
C SER A 372 -6.50 31.39 26.40
N THR A 373 -6.09 32.64 26.56
CA THR A 373 -4.73 33.10 26.25
C THR A 373 -3.83 33.17 27.48
N VAL A 374 -2.60 32.68 27.39
CA VAL A 374 -1.58 32.79 28.45
C VAL A 374 -0.28 33.34 27.85
N ASN A 375 0.35 34.25 28.58
CA ASN A 375 1.64 34.84 28.20
C ASN A 375 2.78 33.97 28.73
N PHE A 376 3.63 33.44 27.83
CA PHE A 376 4.85 32.74 28.19
C PHE A 376 6.02 33.37 27.43
N GLU A 377 7.03 33.84 28.18
CA GLU A 377 8.22 34.52 27.65
C GLU A 377 7.90 35.65 26.65
N GLY A 378 6.86 36.43 26.93
CA GLY A 378 6.48 37.60 26.13
C GLY A 378 5.68 37.28 24.86
N LYS A 379 5.26 36.02 24.65
CA LYS A 379 4.39 35.60 23.55
C LYS A 379 3.04 35.13 24.08
N GLU A 380 1.96 35.61 23.48
CA GLU A 380 0.61 35.14 23.75
C GLU A 380 0.38 33.77 23.11
N ILE A 381 -0.06 32.81 23.92
CA ILE A 381 -0.34 31.44 23.52
C ILE A 381 -1.81 31.14 23.82
N GLU A 382 -2.59 30.78 22.81
CA GLU A 382 -3.94 30.25 23.01
C GLU A 382 -3.89 28.81 23.51
N ILE A 383 -4.65 28.54 24.55
CA ILE A 383 -4.80 27.25 25.20
C ILE A 383 -6.20 26.75 24.90
N LEU A 384 -6.29 25.58 24.26
CA LEU A 384 -7.54 24.85 24.11
C LEU A 384 -7.86 24.10 25.43
N HIS A 385 -9.06 24.32 25.97
CA HIS A 385 -9.58 23.62 27.14
C HIS A 385 -10.32 22.36 26.71
N PHE A 386 -9.79 21.20 27.08
CA PHE A 386 -10.44 19.91 26.87
C PHE A 386 -10.70 19.27 28.23
N GLY A 387 -11.87 19.57 28.82
CA GLY A 387 -12.14 19.26 30.23
C GLY A 387 -11.10 19.94 31.15
N ASP A 388 -10.53 19.21 32.11
CA ASP A 388 -9.57 19.75 33.09
C ASP A 388 -8.12 19.83 32.58
N LYS A 389 -7.85 19.54 31.30
CA LYS A 389 -6.48 19.52 30.73
C LYS A 389 -6.24 20.67 29.76
N LYS A 390 -5.08 21.31 29.90
CA LYS A 390 -4.59 22.42 29.08
C LYS A 390 -3.53 21.93 28.08
N ILE A 391 -3.75 22.14 26.78
CA ILE A 391 -2.80 21.74 25.73
C ILE A 391 -2.42 23.00 24.92
N PRO A 392 -1.11 23.29 24.71
CA PRO A 392 -0.68 24.43 23.90
C PRO A 392 -0.99 24.19 22.42
N PHE A 393 -1.64 25.14 21.77
CA PHE A 393 -1.99 25.09 20.36
C PHE A 393 -1.62 26.42 19.69
N LYS A 394 -1.03 26.38 18.49
CA LYS A 394 -0.69 27.59 17.75
C LYS A 394 -1.16 27.46 16.30
N ILE A 395 -2.12 28.29 15.93
CA ILE A 395 -2.37 28.64 14.52
C ILE A 395 -1.71 29.99 14.29
N LEU A 396 -0.79 30.07 13.33
CA LEU A 396 -0.30 31.36 12.83
C LEU A 396 -1.13 31.77 11.60
N PRO A 397 -1.50 33.06 11.48
CA PRO A 397 -2.30 33.54 10.36
C PRO A 397 -1.48 33.63 9.08
N HIS A 398 -2.20 33.50 7.96
CA HIS A 398 -1.74 33.68 6.59
C HIS A 398 -1.05 35.04 6.38
N PRO A 399 0.14 35.09 5.77
CA PRO A 399 0.56 36.28 5.02
C PRO A 399 0.11 36.09 3.58
N THR A 400 -0.61 37.09 3.07
CA THR A 400 -0.78 37.31 1.64
C THR A 400 0.58 37.60 1.00
N SER A 401 0.71 37.22 -0.26
CA SER A 401 1.86 37.53 -1.12
C SER A 401 2.21 39.02 -1.09
N ASN A 402 3.31 39.37 -0.43
CA ASN A 402 4.39 40.26 -0.89
C ASN A 402 5.20 40.72 0.33
N GLU A 403 6.51 40.88 0.11
CA GLU A 403 7.55 41.42 1.01
C GLU A 403 8.39 40.39 1.79
N PHE A 404 9.71 40.59 1.67
CA PHE A 404 10.86 39.94 2.32
C PHE A 404 11.26 38.56 1.75
N GLY A 405 12.40 38.38 1.07
CA GLY A 405 13.70 39.06 1.22
C GLY A 405 14.46 38.45 2.40
N ASP A 406 15.30 37.45 2.13
CA ASP A 406 16.41 36.93 2.95
C ASP A 406 16.34 37.10 4.49
N LYS A 407 15.37 36.46 5.17
CA LYS A 407 15.50 36.09 6.60
C LYS A 407 14.77 34.78 6.90
N LEU A 408 15.47 33.66 6.73
CA LEU A 408 15.05 32.35 7.26
C LEU A 408 15.15 32.38 8.80
N SER A 409 14.07 32.02 9.49
CA SER A 409 14.07 31.99 10.96
C SER A 409 15.03 30.92 11.51
N PRO A 410 15.55 31.08 12.75
CA PRO A 410 16.43 30.10 13.40
C PRO A 410 15.83 28.69 13.48
N GLU A 411 14.51 28.59 13.60
CA GLU A 411 13.78 27.32 13.64
C GLU A 411 13.78 26.60 12.29
N ILE A 412 13.74 27.33 11.16
CA ILE A 412 13.85 26.75 9.82
C ILE A 412 15.28 26.28 9.53
N ALA A 413 16.28 27.00 10.02
CA ALA A 413 17.67 26.55 9.96
C ALA A 413 17.87 25.27 10.78
N ALA A 414 17.26 25.17 11.96
CA ALA A 414 17.29 23.98 12.81
C ALA A 414 16.56 22.78 12.19
N TYR A 415 15.41 22.99 11.53
CA TYR A 415 14.71 21.94 10.80
C TYR A 415 15.49 21.46 9.57
N LYS A 416 16.09 22.38 8.78
CA LYS A 416 17.00 22.01 7.69
C LYS A 416 18.24 21.27 8.20
N GLU A 417 18.76 21.60 9.37
CA GLU A 417 19.84 20.88 10.05
C GLU A 417 19.39 19.50 10.53
N LEU A 418 18.18 19.37 11.06
CA LEU A 418 17.60 18.09 11.49
C LEU A 418 17.32 17.16 10.31
N VAL A 419 16.77 17.70 9.21
CA VAL A 419 16.58 16.98 7.95
C VAL A 419 17.93 16.64 7.31
N LYS A 420 18.92 17.55 7.35
CA LYS A 420 20.30 17.24 6.91
C LYS A 420 20.95 16.16 7.77
N LYS A 421 20.76 16.18 9.08
CA LYS A 421 21.26 15.15 10.01
C LYS A 421 20.56 13.81 9.77
N PHE A 422 19.26 13.82 9.56
CA PHE A 422 18.45 12.65 9.23
C PHE A 422 18.78 12.07 7.83
N LEU A 423 19.19 12.90 6.88
CA LEU A 423 19.64 12.50 5.54
C LEU A 423 21.15 12.17 5.47
N ALA A 424 21.95 12.57 6.47
CA ALA A 424 23.38 12.26 6.59
C ALA A 424 23.67 11.02 7.47
N GLN A 425 22.67 10.56 8.23
CA GLN A 425 22.64 9.30 8.96
C GLN A 425 22.06 8.20 8.07
#